data_AF-A0A444CSQ5-F1
#
_entry.id   AF-A0A444CSQ5-F1
#
_cell.length_a   1.000
_cell.length_b   1.000
_cell.length_c   1.000
_cell.angle_alpha   90.00
_cell.angle_beta   90.00
_cell.angle_gamma   90.00
#
_symmetry.space_group_name_H-M   'P 1'
#
loop_
_entity.id
_entity.type
_entity.pdbx_description
1 polymer ?
#
loop_
_entity_poly.entity_id
_entity_poly.type
_entity_poly.pdbx_seq_one_letter_code
_entity_poly.pdbx_strand_id
1 'polypeptide(L)'
;MLQRNYSLMRDLDKSLLGVRQQNEQRCEQEIEDIRRGIESGSITPDASLIRFSDEALDEQKHCIRIADEKVTLAIQAYDMVDAHIQQLDQYMRKLEELRQERELAAGADNAAGVSNTDANTRSGRATESGRGGRKKSRLAAEPPGVELELPVDPNEPTYCICNQVSFGKMVACDNANCKIEWFHFDCVGLKEQPKGKWYCPNCVGMQKRRKGK
;
A
#
# COMPACT_ATOMS: atom_id res chain seq x y z
N MET A 1 3.34 -2.95 19.26
CA MET A 1 1.94 -2.95 19.71
C MET A 1 1.02 -3.56 18.65
N LEU A 2 1.03 -3.08 17.39
CA LEU A 2 0.25 -3.69 16.28
C LEU A 2 0.43 -5.21 16.15
N GLN A 3 1.68 -5.70 16.13
CA GLN A 3 1.97 -7.14 16.02
C GLN A 3 1.33 -7.98 17.14
N ARG A 4 1.25 -7.42 18.36
CA ARG A 4 0.59 -8.05 19.50
C ARG A 4 -0.93 -8.12 19.27
N ASN A 5 -1.56 -7.05 18.79
CA ASN A 5 -2.99 -7.04 18.46
C ASN A 5 -3.31 -8.06 17.36
N TYR A 6 -2.51 -8.15 16.29
CA TYR A 6 -2.69 -9.15 15.23
C TYR A 6 -2.41 -10.58 15.68
N SER A 7 -1.56 -10.80 16.67
CA SER A 7 -1.38 -12.12 17.28
C SER A 7 -2.63 -12.50 18.08
N LEU A 8 -3.08 -11.60 18.96
CA LEU A 8 -4.28 -11.81 19.79
C LEU A 8 -5.53 -12.04 18.93
N MET A 9 -5.74 -11.27 17.87
CA MET A 9 -6.87 -11.48 16.95
C MET A 9 -6.83 -12.87 16.32
N ARG A 10 -5.65 -13.34 15.88
CA ARG A 10 -5.49 -14.70 15.34
C ARG A 10 -5.75 -15.80 16.37
N ASP A 11 -5.36 -15.58 17.62
CA ASP A 11 -5.61 -16.54 18.69
C ASP A 11 -7.11 -16.60 19.04
N LEU A 12 -7.78 -15.44 19.10
CA LEU A 12 -9.23 -15.37 19.25
C LEU A 12 -9.98 -15.95 18.05
N ASP A 13 -9.48 -15.79 16.82
CA ASP A 13 -10.04 -16.44 15.62
C ASP A 13 -10.03 -17.96 15.74
N LYS A 14 -8.90 -18.53 16.16
CA LYS A 14 -8.76 -19.98 16.37
C LYS A 14 -9.68 -20.45 17.49
N SER A 15 -9.73 -19.71 18.59
CA SER A 15 -10.61 -20.03 19.72
C SER A 15 -12.07 -20.01 19.30
N LEU A 16 -12.51 -18.94 18.61
CA LEU A 16 -13.88 -18.79 18.09
C LEU A 16 -14.24 -19.93 17.15
N LEU A 17 -13.33 -20.31 16.24
CA LEU A 17 -13.56 -21.42 15.33
C LEU A 17 -13.79 -22.74 16.08
N GLY A 18 -12.98 -23.00 17.11
CA GLY A 18 -13.12 -24.17 17.97
C GLY A 18 -14.44 -24.20 18.74
N VAL A 19 -14.77 -23.12 19.45
CA VAL A 19 -16.02 -23.02 20.23
C VAL A 19 -17.24 -23.12 19.31
N ARG A 20 -17.21 -22.47 18.13
CA ARG A 20 -18.28 -22.55 17.14
C ARG A 20 -18.50 -23.99 16.66
N GLN A 21 -17.42 -24.71 16.35
CA GLN A 21 -17.52 -26.11 15.90
C GLN A 21 -18.09 -27.01 17.00
N GLN A 22 -17.69 -26.79 18.26
CA GLN A 22 -18.25 -27.53 19.40
C GLN A 22 -19.73 -27.23 19.61
N ASN A 23 -20.14 -25.97 19.49
CA ASN A 23 -21.54 -25.57 19.58
C ASN A 23 -22.39 -26.18 18.46
N GLU A 24 -21.88 -26.19 17.22
CA GLU A 24 -22.55 -26.79 16.06
C GLU A 24 -22.76 -28.30 16.27
N GLN A 25 -21.73 -29.02 16.70
CA GLN A 25 -21.84 -30.46 17.01
C GLN A 25 -22.85 -30.74 18.12
N ARG A 26 -22.89 -29.90 19.16
CA ARG A 26 -23.87 -30.04 20.25
C ARG A 26 -25.30 -29.80 19.76
N CYS A 27 -25.51 -28.76 18.96
CA CYS A 27 -26.81 -28.47 18.37
C CYS A 27 -27.28 -29.62 17.46
N GLU A 28 -26.39 -30.19 16.64
CA GLU A 28 -26.69 -31.34 15.81
C GLU A 28 -27.12 -32.57 16.63
N GLN A 29 -26.39 -32.87 17.71
CA GLN A 29 -26.73 -33.96 18.63
C GLN A 29 -28.09 -33.75 19.28
N GLU A 30 -28.38 -32.56 19.80
CA GLU A 30 -29.67 -32.25 20.40
C GLU A 30 -30.82 -32.35 19.39
N ILE A 31 -30.62 -31.89 18.16
CA ILE A 31 -31.61 -32.03 17.09
C ILE A 31 -31.88 -33.51 16.80
N GLU A 32 -30.84 -34.34 16.75
CA GLU A 32 -30.97 -35.77 16.48
C GLU A 32 -31.67 -36.51 17.64
N ASP A 33 -31.37 -36.15 18.88
CA ASP A 33 -32.05 -36.67 20.07
C ASP A 33 -33.52 -36.30 20.10
N ILE A 34 -33.86 -35.04 19.79
CA ILE A 34 -35.24 -34.58 19.67
C ILE A 34 -35.97 -35.35 18.56
N ARG A 35 -35.35 -35.53 17.39
CA ARG A 35 -35.93 -36.31 16.28
C ARG A 35 -36.21 -37.75 16.69
N ARG A 36 -35.25 -38.44 17.31
CA ARG A 36 -35.43 -39.80 17.82
C ARG A 36 -36.53 -39.89 18.86
N GLY A 37 -36.64 -38.90 19.75
CA GLY A 37 -37.69 -38.84 20.75
C GLY A 37 -39.09 -38.63 20.16
N ILE A 38 -39.21 -37.89 19.06
CA ILE A 38 -40.46 -37.74 18.30
C ILE A 38 -40.82 -39.06 17.61
N GLU A 39 -39.86 -39.71 16.94
CA GLU A 39 -40.07 -40.99 16.26
C GLU A 39 -40.50 -42.11 17.21
N SER A 40 -39.97 -42.12 18.44
CA SER A 40 -40.36 -43.08 19.48
C SER A 40 -41.65 -42.72 20.22
N GLY A 41 -42.25 -41.55 19.94
CA GLY A 41 -43.45 -41.04 20.61
C GLY A 41 -43.22 -40.56 22.05
N SER A 42 -41.97 -40.41 22.49
CA SER A 42 -41.60 -39.90 23.82
C SER A 42 -41.65 -38.37 23.91
N ILE A 43 -41.55 -37.68 22.78
CA ILE A 43 -41.59 -36.21 22.69
C ILE A 43 -42.74 -35.79 21.80
N THR A 44 -43.55 -34.84 22.26
CA THR A 44 -44.62 -34.25 21.45
C THR A 44 -44.02 -33.31 20.40
N PRO A 45 -44.52 -33.30 19.14
CA PRO A 45 -44.01 -32.42 18.08
C PRO A 45 -44.43 -30.94 18.24
N ASP A 46 -44.62 -30.47 19.47
CA ASP A 46 -44.99 -29.09 19.74
C ASP A 46 -43.74 -28.21 19.71
N ALA A 47 -43.65 -27.35 18.69
CA ALA A 47 -42.55 -26.43 18.48
C ALA A 47 -42.32 -25.47 19.67
N SER A 48 -43.33 -25.24 20.52
CA SER A 48 -43.20 -24.36 21.70
C SER A 48 -42.43 -25.02 22.86
N LEU A 49 -42.38 -26.35 22.90
CA LEU A 49 -41.71 -27.15 23.93
C LEU A 49 -40.30 -27.59 23.51
N ILE A 50 -40.00 -27.59 22.21
CA ILE A 50 -38.68 -27.93 21.67
C ILE A 50 -37.76 -26.72 21.79
N ARG A 51 -36.71 -26.84 22.58
CA ARG A 51 -35.70 -25.79 22.81
C ARG A 51 -34.35 -26.44 23.09
N PHE A 52 -33.29 -25.77 22.64
CA PHE A 52 -31.93 -26.17 22.93
C PHE A 52 -31.64 -26.08 24.43
N SER A 53 -30.66 -26.86 24.87
CA SER A 53 -30.18 -26.82 26.26
C SER A 53 -29.63 -25.44 26.64
N ASP A 54 -29.67 -25.13 27.93
CA ASP A 54 -29.05 -23.92 28.47
C ASP A 54 -27.54 -23.93 28.20
N GLU A 55 -26.89 -25.10 28.22
CA GLU A 55 -25.49 -25.27 27.82
C GLU A 55 -25.23 -24.85 26.36
N ALA A 56 -26.07 -25.27 25.40
CA ALA A 56 -25.93 -24.88 24.00
C ALA A 56 -26.11 -23.36 23.81
N LEU A 57 -27.03 -22.75 24.57
CA LEU A 57 -27.24 -21.30 24.55
C LEU A 57 -26.07 -20.55 25.17
N ASP A 58 -25.48 -21.06 26.25
CA ASP A 58 -24.36 -20.41 26.93
C ASP A 58 -23.05 -20.48 26.12
N GLU A 59 -22.83 -21.59 25.42
CA GLU A 59 -21.73 -21.75 24.48
C GLU A 59 -21.91 -20.82 23.27
N GLN A 60 -23.15 -20.64 22.78
CA GLN A 60 -23.44 -19.66 21.73
C GLN A 60 -23.18 -18.22 22.21
N LYS A 61 -23.57 -17.87 23.44
CA LYS A 61 -23.22 -16.57 24.04
C LYS A 61 -21.70 -16.40 24.18
N HIS A 62 -20.96 -17.48 24.44
CA HIS A 62 -19.50 -17.43 24.51
C HIS A 62 -18.87 -17.07 23.16
N CYS A 63 -19.35 -17.66 22.06
CA CYS A 63 -18.95 -17.27 20.70
C CYS A 63 -19.14 -15.77 20.45
N ILE A 64 -20.29 -15.22 20.86
CA ILE A 64 -20.59 -13.79 20.70
C ILE A 64 -19.56 -12.93 21.47
N ARG A 65 -19.26 -13.28 22.72
CA ARG A 65 -18.25 -12.55 23.51
C ARG A 65 -16.88 -12.52 22.83
N ILE A 66 -16.42 -13.66 22.32
CA ILE A 66 -15.14 -13.73 21.60
C ILE A 66 -15.19 -12.87 20.32
N ALA A 67 -16.31 -12.88 19.60
CA ALA A 67 -16.48 -12.05 18.40
C ALA A 67 -16.42 -10.55 18.72
N ASP A 68 -17.07 -10.11 19.81
CA ASP A 68 -17.04 -8.71 20.25
C ASP A 68 -15.63 -8.26 20.68
N GLU A 69 -14.88 -9.13 21.37
CA GLU A 69 -13.48 -8.88 21.72
C GLU A 69 -12.60 -8.72 20.47
N LYS A 70 -12.83 -9.55 19.44
CA LYS A 70 -12.11 -9.40 18.16
C LYS A 70 -12.42 -8.07 17.48
N VAL A 71 -13.68 -7.67 17.45
CA VAL A 71 -14.09 -6.37 16.88
C VAL A 71 -13.38 -5.24 17.62
N THR A 72 -13.33 -5.31 18.95
CA THR A 72 -12.64 -4.32 19.78
C THR A 72 -11.14 -4.23 19.44
N LEU A 73 -10.46 -5.37 19.31
CA LEU A 73 -9.03 -5.39 18.93
C LEU A 73 -8.80 -4.86 17.51
N ALA A 74 -9.71 -5.15 16.58
CA ALA A 74 -9.62 -4.63 15.22
C ALA A 74 -9.74 -3.11 15.18
N ILE A 75 -10.68 -2.54 15.95
CA ILE A 75 -10.84 -1.09 16.11
C ILE A 75 -9.56 -0.48 16.69
N GLN A 76 -9.01 -1.05 17.77
CA GLN A 76 -7.77 -0.55 18.37
C GLN A 76 -6.57 -0.60 17.42
N ALA A 77 -6.48 -1.63 16.56
CA ALA A 77 -5.44 -1.71 15.54
C ALA A 77 -5.63 -0.65 14.45
N TYR A 78 -6.87 -0.44 14.01
CA TYR A 78 -7.23 0.58 13.04
C TYR A 78 -6.88 1.99 13.54
N ASP A 79 -7.34 2.35 14.74
CA ASP A 79 -7.11 3.68 15.33
C ASP A 79 -5.62 4.01 15.48
N MET A 80 -4.80 3.00 15.81
CA MET A 80 -3.35 3.18 15.93
C MET A 80 -2.68 3.44 14.59
N VAL A 81 -3.12 2.76 13.53
CA VAL A 81 -2.64 3.01 12.16
C VAL A 81 -3.10 4.38 11.69
N ASP A 82 -4.36 4.72 11.89
CA ASP A 82 -4.93 6.00 11.51
C ASP A 82 -4.20 7.17 12.19
N ALA A 83 -3.90 7.06 13.48
CA ALA A 83 -3.10 8.05 14.20
C ALA A 83 -1.72 8.27 13.57
N HIS A 84 -1.04 7.20 13.12
CA HIS A 84 0.24 7.31 12.44
C HIS A 84 0.12 7.93 11.05
N ILE A 85 -0.91 7.61 10.29
CA ILE A 85 -1.19 8.23 8.99
C ILE A 85 -1.42 9.73 9.18
N GLN A 86 -2.27 10.12 10.14
CA GLN A 86 -2.52 11.52 10.45
C GLN A 86 -1.26 12.28 10.85
N GLN A 87 -0.35 11.65 11.61
CA GLN A 87 0.95 12.24 11.95
C GLN A 87 1.82 12.45 10.71
N LEU A 88 1.90 11.47 9.82
CA LEU A 88 2.65 11.59 8.57
C LEU A 88 2.08 12.71 7.69
N ASP A 89 0.76 12.80 7.56
CA ASP A 89 0.09 13.87 6.80
C ASP A 89 0.38 15.26 7.38
N GLN A 90 0.43 15.38 8.72
CA GLN A 90 0.83 16.63 9.38
C GLN A 90 2.28 17.00 9.08
N TYR A 91 3.20 16.04 9.10
CA TYR A 91 4.60 16.28 8.75
C TYR A 91 4.74 16.70 7.28
N MET A 92 4.03 16.05 6.37
CA MET A 92 4.04 16.40 4.95
C MET A 92 3.53 17.83 4.72
N ARG A 93 2.40 18.22 5.34
CA ARG A 93 1.89 19.59 5.27
C ARG A 93 2.90 20.61 5.78
N LYS A 94 3.53 20.35 6.93
CA LYS A 94 4.54 21.26 7.51
C LYS A 94 5.77 21.40 6.60
N LEU A 95 6.19 20.31 5.95
CA LEU A 95 7.30 20.34 4.99
C LEU A 95 6.94 21.13 3.73
N GLU A 96 5.70 21.02 3.25
CA GLU A 96 5.18 21.81 2.12
C GLU A 96 5.10 23.30 2.47
N GLU A 97 4.60 23.65 3.65
CA GLU A 97 4.57 25.03 4.15
C GLU A 97 5.97 25.66 4.21
N LEU A 98 6.95 24.94 4.79
CA LEU A 98 8.33 25.42 4.84
C LEU A 98 8.96 25.59 3.45
N ARG A 99 8.62 24.72 2.49
CA ARG A 99 9.06 24.88 1.09
C ARG A 99 8.43 26.12 0.47
N GLN A 100 7.13 26.33 0.66
CA GLN A 100 6.41 27.49 0.16
C GLN A 100 6.96 28.80 0.76
N GLU A 101 7.22 28.84 2.07
CA GLU A 101 7.87 29.98 2.73
C GLU A 101 9.25 30.26 2.14
N ARG A 102 10.05 29.21 1.87
CA ARG A 102 11.37 29.35 1.26
C ARG A 102 11.29 29.86 -0.19
N GLU A 103 10.29 29.43 -0.95
CA GLU A 103 10.03 29.93 -2.30
C GLU A 103 9.59 31.40 -2.29
N LEU A 104 8.71 31.79 -1.35
CA LEU A 104 8.30 33.18 -1.17
C LEU A 104 9.47 34.08 -0.75
N ALA A 105 10.34 33.61 0.15
CA ALA A 105 11.55 34.32 0.56
C ALA A 105 12.55 34.48 -0.62
N ALA A 106 12.78 33.41 -1.39
CA ALA A 106 13.66 33.47 -2.57
C ALA A 106 13.07 34.32 -3.73
N GLY A 107 11.74 34.45 -3.79
CA GLY A 107 11.05 35.34 -4.72
C GLY A 107 11.17 36.83 -4.36
N ALA A 108 11.19 37.16 -3.06
CA ALA A 108 11.35 38.53 -2.58
C ALA A 108 12.74 39.13 -2.88
N ASP A 109 13.80 38.33 -2.76
CA ASP A 109 15.17 38.75 -3.10
C ASP A 109 15.35 39.03 -4.60
N ASN A 110 14.55 38.39 -5.46
CA ASN A 110 14.55 38.66 -6.91
C ASN A 110 13.71 39.89 -7.30
N ALA A 111 12.82 40.38 -6.43
CA ALA A 111 12.01 41.58 -6.67
C ALA A 111 12.71 42.88 -6.25
N ALA A 112 13.65 42.83 -5.30
CA ALA A 112 14.45 43.99 -4.87
C ALA A 112 15.56 44.38 -5.88
N GLY A 113 15.80 43.56 -6.92
CA GLY A 113 16.83 43.80 -7.94
C GLY A 113 16.40 44.61 -9.18
N VAL A 114 15.16 45.10 -9.27
CA VAL A 114 14.66 45.85 -10.45
C VAL A 114 14.09 47.24 -10.07
N SER A 115 14.72 47.92 -9.12
CA SER A 115 14.39 49.32 -8.79
C SER A 115 15.67 50.14 -8.65
N ASN A 116 16.43 50.30 -9.74
CA ASN A 116 17.30 51.46 -9.87
C ASN A 116 17.62 51.77 -11.35
N THR A 117 16.89 52.71 -11.93
CA THR A 117 17.41 53.55 -13.02
C THR A 117 17.01 54.99 -12.71
N ASP A 118 17.97 55.72 -12.12
CA ASP A 118 17.95 57.16 -11.94
C ASP A 118 17.72 57.88 -13.27
N ALA A 119 16.89 58.91 -13.20
CA ALA A 119 16.81 59.96 -14.20
C ALA A 119 18.00 60.92 -14.04
N ASN A 120 18.86 61.07 -15.07
CA ASN A 120 19.21 62.39 -15.62
C ASN A 120 20.12 62.31 -16.89
N THR A 121 19.58 62.86 -17.99
CA THR A 121 20.17 63.44 -19.22
C THR A 121 21.65 63.17 -19.65
N ARG A 122 21.83 62.66 -20.89
CA ARG A 122 22.35 63.42 -22.07
C ARG A 122 22.47 62.56 -23.35
N SER A 123 22.27 63.24 -24.47
CA SER A 123 22.24 62.85 -25.89
C SER A 123 23.35 61.91 -26.39
N GLY A 124 23.04 60.99 -27.31
CA GLY A 124 24.04 60.31 -28.15
C GLY A 124 23.67 58.97 -28.81
N ARG A 125 22.97 59.04 -29.95
CA ARG A 125 22.95 58.15 -31.14
C ARG A 125 23.83 56.86 -31.17
N ALA A 126 23.22 55.69 -31.42
CA ALA A 126 23.53 54.71 -32.50
C ALA A 126 23.18 53.22 -32.18
N THR A 127 22.20 52.70 -32.92
CA THR A 127 22.08 51.38 -33.61
C THR A 127 22.61 50.06 -32.99
N GLU A 128 21.65 49.16 -32.78
CA GLU A 128 21.56 47.75 -33.23
C GLU A 128 22.49 46.63 -32.70
N SER A 129 21.79 45.65 -32.10
CA SER A 129 21.92 44.19 -32.25
C SER A 129 22.98 43.42 -31.46
N GLY A 130 22.47 42.66 -30.48
CA GLY A 130 23.20 41.74 -29.63
C GLY A 130 23.30 40.29 -30.13
N ARG A 131 24.22 39.57 -29.49
CA ARG A 131 24.32 38.11 -29.27
C ARG A 131 25.10 37.99 -27.96
N GLY A 132 24.73 37.28 -26.90
CA GLY A 132 23.86 36.13 -26.73
C GLY A 132 24.50 35.24 -25.65
N GLY A 133 24.51 35.69 -24.40
CA GLY A 133 25.11 34.99 -23.26
C GLY A 133 24.12 33.98 -22.66
N ARG A 134 24.21 32.73 -23.13
CA ARG A 134 23.41 31.57 -22.69
C ARG A 134 23.57 31.32 -21.18
N LYS A 135 22.56 31.66 -20.38
CA LYS A 135 22.41 31.15 -19.00
C LYS A 135 22.11 29.65 -19.05
N LYS A 136 23.06 28.85 -18.58
CA LYS A 136 22.95 27.40 -18.40
C LYS A 136 21.99 27.14 -17.24
N SER A 137 20.78 26.65 -17.56
CA SER A 137 19.80 26.17 -16.59
C SER A 137 20.45 25.10 -15.71
N ARG A 138 20.59 25.38 -14.41
CA ARG A 138 20.89 24.36 -13.42
C ARG A 138 19.63 23.52 -13.28
N LEU A 139 19.75 22.26 -13.71
CA LEU A 139 18.77 21.22 -13.51
C LEU A 139 18.53 21.05 -12.01
N ALA A 140 17.25 20.86 -11.67
CA ALA A 140 16.75 20.56 -10.35
C ALA A 140 17.53 19.38 -9.74
N ALA A 141 18.11 19.61 -8.57
CA ALA A 141 18.60 18.55 -7.72
C ALA A 141 17.37 17.93 -7.02
N GLU A 142 17.11 16.65 -7.32
CA GLU A 142 16.15 15.84 -6.57
C GLU A 142 16.59 15.73 -5.11
N PRO A 143 15.66 15.80 -4.14
CA PRO A 143 16.01 15.57 -2.75
C PRO A 143 16.37 14.09 -2.53
N PRO A 144 17.35 13.80 -1.63
CA PRO A 144 17.73 12.44 -1.32
C PRO A 144 16.54 11.67 -0.73
N GLY A 145 16.30 10.47 -1.27
CA GLY A 145 15.25 9.56 -0.82
C GLY A 145 15.37 9.29 0.67
N VAL A 146 14.30 9.58 1.39
CA VAL A 146 14.11 9.14 2.77
C VAL A 146 13.90 7.63 2.74
N GLU A 147 14.96 6.89 3.05
CA GLU A 147 14.91 5.45 3.28
C GLU A 147 14.21 5.22 4.62
N LEU A 148 12.89 5.36 4.62
CA LEU A 148 12.05 4.80 5.67
C LEU A 148 12.10 3.28 5.47
N GLU A 149 12.95 2.59 6.24
CA GLU A 149 12.88 1.13 6.41
C GLU A 149 11.56 0.78 7.11
N LEU A 150 10.45 0.90 6.36
CA LEU A 150 9.27 0.11 6.62
C LEU A 150 9.63 -1.34 6.32
N PRO A 151 9.37 -2.28 7.24
CA PRO A 151 9.62 -3.70 6.99
C PRO A 151 8.86 -4.12 5.73
N VAL A 152 9.61 -4.55 4.71
CA VAL A 152 9.10 -4.99 3.41
C VAL A 152 8.03 -6.05 3.64
N ASP A 153 6.81 -5.78 3.14
CA ASP A 153 5.67 -6.68 3.26
C ASP A 153 6.00 -8.02 2.59
N PRO A 154 5.97 -9.16 3.32
CA PRO A 154 6.24 -10.48 2.77
C PRO A 154 5.33 -10.93 1.61
N ASN A 155 4.24 -10.22 1.32
CA ASN A 155 3.32 -10.50 0.21
C ASN A 155 3.55 -9.64 -1.04
N GLU A 156 4.54 -8.75 -1.08
CA GLU A 156 4.77 -7.96 -2.29
C GLU A 156 5.49 -8.80 -3.36
N PRO A 157 4.88 -9.01 -4.56
CA PRO A 157 5.50 -9.79 -5.63
C PRO A 157 6.82 -9.14 -6.06
N THR A 158 7.87 -9.96 -6.11
CA THR A 158 9.20 -9.52 -6.52
C THR A 158 9.34 -9.54 -8.04
N TYR A 159 9.95 -8.49 -8.57
CA TYR A 159 10.17 -8.28 -10.00
C TYR A 159 11.66 -8.11 -10.29
N CYS A 160 11.98 -8.03 -11.59
CA CYS A 160 13.32 -7.83 -12.11
C CYS A 160 14.31 -8.98 -11.78
N ILE A 161 15.51 -8.91 -12.35
CA ILE A 161 16.62 -9.83 -12.01
C ILE A 161 17.16 -9.64 -10.59
N CYS A 162 16.81 -8.54 -9.93
CA CYS A 162 17.22 -8.26 -8.56
C CYS A 162 16.28 -8.87 -7.50
N ASN A 163 15.16 -9.48 -7.91
CA ASN A 163 14.13 -10.03 -7.02
C ASN A 163 13.71 -9.03 -5.93
N GLN A 164 13.54 -7.77 -6.31
CA GLN A 164 13.08 -6.71 -5.41
C GLN A 164 11.66 -6.31 -5.79
N VAL A 165 10.98 -5.61 -4.89
CA VAL A 165 9.66 -4.99 -5.14
C VAL A 165 9.72 -3.98 -6.28
N SER A 166 8.57 -3.52 -6.77
CA SER A 166 8.52 -2.51 -7.82
C SER A 166 8.98 -1.15 -7.30
N PHE A 167 10.11 -0.64 -7.81
CA PHE A 167 10.60 0.70 -7.45
C PHE A 167 10.99 1.54 -8.67
N GLY A 168 10.72 2.84 -8.61
CA GLY A 168 11.11 3.79 -9.66
C GLY A 168 10.49 3.50 -11.03
N LYS A 169 11.27 3.64 -12.11
CA LYS A 169 10.82 3.40 -13.49
C LYS A 169 11.02 1.93 -13.87
N MET A 170 9.97 1.29 -14.39
CA MET A 170 9.98 -0.10 -14.81
C MET A 170 9.63 -0.27 -16.29
N VAL A 171 10.18 -1.31 -16.91
CA VAL A 171 9.93 -1.72 -18.29
C VAL A 171 9.41 -3.15 -18.34
N ALA A 172 8.37 -3.38 -19.14
CA ALA A 172 7.86 -4.72 -19.41
C ALA A 172 8.59 -5.36 -20.60
N CYS A 173 8.87 -6.65 -20.53
CA CYS A 173 9.43 -7.44 -21.61
C CYS A 173 8.31 -7.89 -22.55
N ASP A 174 8.40 -7.55 -23.84
CA ASP A 174 7.38 -7.92 -24.85
C ASP A 174 7.39 -9.40 -25.27
N ASN A 175 8.17 -10.25 -24.60
CA ASN A 175 8.13 -11.69 -24.84
C ASN A 175 7.09 -12.32 -23.93
N ALA A 176 5.99 -12.82 -24.51
CA ALA A 176 4.90 -13.49 -23.78
C ALA A 176 5.34 -14.74 -22.99
N ASN A 177 6.53 -15.27 -23.26
CA ASN A 177 7.11 -16.40 -22.52
C ASN A 177 8.15 -15.95 -21.46
N CYS A 178 8.20 -14.66 -21.10
CA CYS A 178 9.10 -14.17 -20.07
C CYS A 178 8.54 -14.48 -18.68
N LYS A 179 9.34 -15.09 -17.81
CA LYS A 179 8.88 -15.46 -16.45
C LYS A 179 8.78 -14.29 -15.47
N ILE A 180 9.54 -13.21 -15.70
CA ILE A 180 9.67 -12.08 -14.77
C ILE A 180 8.81 -10.91 -15.24
N GLU A 181 8.66 -10.75 -16.57
CA GLU A 181 7.88 -9.73 -17.27
C GLU A 181 8.28 -8.28 -17.03
N TRP A 182 8.67 -7.88 -15.81
CA TRP A 182 8.95 -6.51 -15.40
C TRP A 182 10.37 -6.32 -14.87
N PHE A 183 11.02 -5.23 -15.27
CA PHE A 183 12.40 -4.93 -14.90
C PHE A 183 12.60 -3.45 -14.56
N HIS A 184 13.43 -3.16 -13.56
CA HIS A 184 13.83 -1.79 -13.22
C HIS A 184 14.78 -1.23 -14.26
N PHE A 185 14.62 0.06 -14.60
CA PHE A 185 15.46 0.77 -15.54
C PHE A 185 16.95 0.67 -15.19
N ASP A 186 17.29 0.89 -13.92
CA ASP A 186 18.68 0.84 -13.44
C ASP A 186 19.27 -0.57 -13.53
N CYS A 187 18.47 -1.61 -13.25
CA CYS A 187 18.92 -3.00 -13.32
C CYS A 187 19.20 -3.46 -14.75
N VAL A 188 18.56 -2.86 -15.77
CA VAL A 188 18.74 -3.22 -17.18
C VAL A 188 19.44 -2.12 -18.00
N GLY A 189 19.95 -1.09 -17.33
CA GLY A 189 20.73 -0.01 -17.95
C GLY A 189 19.93 0.94 -18.85
N LEU A 190 18.61 1.02 -18.67
CA LEU A 190 17.76 1.98 -19.37
C LEU A 190 17.71 3.30 -18.61
N LYS A 191 17.91 4.42 -19.32
CA LYS A 191 17.72 5.78 -18.74
C LYS A 191 16.40 6.42 -19.14
N GLU A 192 15.85 5.99 -20.26
CA GLU A 192 14.60 6.49 -20.84
C GLU A 192 13.73 5.34 -21.32
N GLN A 193 12.42 5.61 -21.44
CA GLN A 193 11.47 4.62 -21.91
C GLN A 193 11.82 4.22 -23.35
N PRO A 194 12.05 2.92 -23.63
CA PRO A 194 12.37 2.49 -24.97
C PRO A 194 11.18 2.77 -25.90
N LYS A 195 11.46 3.39 -27.04
CA LYS A 195 10.44 3.64 -28.08
C LYS A 195 10.26 2.36 -28.89
N GLY A 196 9.19 1.64 -28.63
CA GLY A 196 8.83 0.39 -29.34
C GLY A 196 9.06 -0.86 -28.50
N LYS A 197 9.23 -2.01 -29.16
CA LYS A 197 9.31 -3.30 -28.46
C LYS A 197 10.63 -3.47 -27.71
N TRP A 198 10.57 -3.79 -26.44
CA TRP A 198 11.73 -4.03 -25.58
C TRP A 198 11.74 -5.47 -25.05
N TYR A 199 12.95 -6.04 -24.99
CA TYR A 199 13.17 -7.40 -24.53
C TYR A 199 14.27 -7.41 -23.48
N CYS A 200 14.08 -8.18 -22.40
CA CYS A 200 15.07 -8.32 -21.36
C CYS A 200 16.32 -9.09 -21.85
N PRO A 201 17.47 -9.00 -21.15
CA PRO A 201 18.72 -9.66 -21.55
C PRO A 201 18.56 -11.17 -21.82
N ASN A 202 17.70 -11.84 -21.05
CA ASN A 202 17.38 -13.26 -21.21
C ASN A 202 16.57 -13.54 -22.49
N CYS A 203 15.68 -12.63 -22.91
CA CYS A 203 14.85 -12.81 -24.10
C CYS A 203 15.55 -12.38 -25.39
N VAL A 204 16.45 -11.39 -25.33
CA VAL A 204 17.24 -10.93 -26.48
C VAL A 204 18.14 -12.04 -27.05
N GLY A 205 18.76 -12.84 -26.17
CA GLY A 205 19.58 -13.98 -26.59
C GLY A 205 18.80 -15.11 -27.28
N MET A 206 17.54 -15.30 -26.87
CA MET A 206 16.66 -16.35 -27.41
C MET A 206 16.14 -16.01 -28.81
N GLN A 207 15.88 -14.73 -29.09
CA GLN A 207 15.44 -14.23 -30.40
C GLN A 207 16.51 -14.43 -31.48
N LYS A 208 17.79 -14.20 -31.17
CA LYS A 208 18.90 -14.37 -32.13
C LYS A 208 19.08 -15.82 -32.59
N ARG A 209 18.79 -16.81 -31.74
CA ARG A 209 18.90 -18.24 -32.08
C ARG A 209 17.77 -18.73 -33.00
N ARG A 210 16.63 -18.03 -33.05
CA ARG A 210 15.49 -18.39 -33.91
C ARG A 210 15.55 -17.83 -35.33
N LYS A 211 16.42 -16.83 -35.59
CA LYS A 211 16.53 -16.16 -36.91
C LYS A 211 17.66 -16.73 -37.80
N GLY A 212 18.11 -17.94 -37.50
CA GLY A 212 19.16 -18.66 -38.21
C GLY A 212 18.77 -20.09 -38.55
N LYS A 213 17.60 -20.26 -39.19
CA LYS A 213 17.24 -21.49 -39.90
C LYS A 213 16.40 -21.16 -41.11
#